data_AF-S7MSS9-F1
#
_entry.id   AF-S7MSS9-F1
#
_cell.length_a   1.000
_cell.length_b   1.000
_cell.length_c   1.000
_cell.angle_alpha   90.00
_cell.angle_beta   90.00
_cell.angle_gamma   90.00
#
_symmetry.space_group_name_H-M   'P 1'
#
loop_
_entity.id
_entity.type
_entity.pdbx_description
1 polymer ?
#
loop_
_entity_poly.entity_id
_entity_poly.type
_entity_poly.pdbx_seq_one_letter_code
_entity_poly.pdbx_strand_id
1 'polypeptide(L)' 'MQSGHWTLPPLCEWPSCGGHLVEAPFIPKFRGSGDTSNFDDYEEEDIRVSITEKCGKEFSEF' A
#
# COMPACT_ATOMS: atom_id res chain seq x y z
N MET A 1 -23.71 21.30 22.86
CA MET A 1 -23.08 20.03 22.48
C MET A 1 -22.65 20.16 21.03
N GLN A 2 -21.40 20.54 20.76
CA GLN A 2 -20.88 20.55 19.39
C GLN A 2 -20.28 19.17 19.14
N SER A 3 -20.90 18.46 18.19
CA SER A 3 -20.49 17.14 17.72
C SER A 3 -19.02 17.18 17.34
N GLY A 4 -18.22 16.29 17.96
CA GLY A 4 -16.83 16.07 17.58
C GLY A 4 -16.75 15.66 16.12
N HIS A 5 -16.39 16.60 15.27
CA HIS A 5 -15.96 16.31 13.92
C HIS A 5 -14.53 15.80 14.04
N TRP A 6 -14.34 14.48 13.95
CA TRP A 6 -13.00 13.90 13.74
C TRP A 6 -12.57 14.17 12.30
N THR A 7 -12.55 15.44 11.90
CA THR A 7 -12.04 15.83 10.59
C THR A 7 -10.53 15.82 10.65
N LEU A 8 -9.95 15.02 9.76
CA LEU A 8 -8.60 15.22 9.25
C LEU A 8 -8.37 16.74 9.08
N PRO A 9 -7.17 17.27 9.42
CA PRO A 9 -6.84 18.66 9.07
C PRO A 9 -7.12 18.86 7.57
N PRO A 10 -7.37 20.10 7.07
CA PRO A 10 -7.80 20.36 5.69
C PRO A 10 -6.73 19.90 4.69
N LEU A 11 -6.67 18.59 4.49
CA LEU A 11 -5.74 17.86 3.67
C LEU A 11 -6.51 17.60 2.41
N CYS A 12 -6.26 18.46 1.44
CA CYS A 12 -6.41 18.16 0.03
C CYS A 12 -7.88 18.03 -0.42
N GLU A 13 -8.35 19.04 -1.14
CA GLU A 13 -9.59 18.97 -1.91
C GLU A 13 -9.47 17.79 -2.90
N TRP A 14 -10.48 16.91 -2.99
CA TRP A 14 -10.45 15.66 -3.77
C TRP A 14 -9.78 15.75 -5.17
N PRO A 15 -10.02 16.81 -5.98
CA PRO A 15 -9.37 16.95 -7.30
C PRO A 15 -7.84 17.11 -7.23
N SER A 16 -7.32 17.72 -6.16
CA SER A 16 -5.90 18.05 -6.00
C SER A 16 -5.06 16.85 -5.56
N CYS A 17 -5.67 15.82 -4.95
CA CYS A 17 -4.96 14.65 -4.45
C CYS A 17 -4.62 13.67 -5.58
N GLY A 18 -5.54 13.49 -6.53
CA GLY A 18 -5.32 12.63 -7.69
C GLY A 18 -4.30 13.18 -8.68
N GLY A 19 -4.08 14.51 -8.68
CA GLY A 19 -3.08 15.16 -9.52
C GLY A 19 -1.68 15.26 -8.91
N HIS A 20 -1.46 14.72 -7.70
CA HIS A 20 -0.21 14.91 -6.94
C HIS A 20 0.19 16.40 -6.79
N LEU A 21 -0.80 17.30 -6.72
CA LEU A 21 -0.58 18.75 -6.66
C LEU A 21 -0.33 19.26 -5.22
N VAL A 22 -0.35 18.36 -4.24
CA VAL A 22 -0.14 18.65 -2.82
C VAL A 22 1.15 18.01 -2.37
N GLU A 23 2.03 18.80 -1.75
CA GLU A 23 3.23 18.27 -1.10
C GLU A 23 2.83 17.35 0.06
N ALA A 24 3.34 16.14 0.07
CA ALA A 24 3.06 15.20 1.14
C ALA A 24 3.66 15.72 2.46
N PRO A 25 2.94 15.62 3.59
CA PRO A 25 3.43 16.06 4.89
C PRO A 25 4.66 15.26 5.36
N PHE A 26 4.90 14.09 4.75
CA PHE A 26 6.03 13.23 5.02
C PHE A 26 6.47 12.55 3.73
N ILE A 27 7.78 12.58 3.49
CA ILE A 27 8.44 11.81 2.43
C ILE A 27 9.29 10.72 3.13
N PRO A 28 9.00 9.42 2.92
CA PRO A 28 9.79 8.37 3.52
C PRO A 28 11.23 8.41 3.01
N LYS A 29 12.18 8.07 3.87
CA LYS A 29 13.59 7.95 3.48
C LYS A 29 13.77 6.63 2.73
N PHE A 30 14.44 6.66 1.58
CA PHE A 30 14.82 5.46 0.85
C PHE A 30 16.13 5.71 0.07
N ARG A 31 16.88 4.66 -0.19
CA ARG A 31 18.21 4.68 -0.83
C ARG A 31 18.17 4.34 -2.32
N GLY A 32 17.01 3.92 -2.83
CA GLY A 32 16.80 3.54 -4.23
C GLY A 32 15.61 2.58 -4.38
N SER A 33 15.37 2.11 -5.61
CA SER A 33 14.21 1.28 -5.96
C SER A 33 14.15 -0.10 -5.29
N GLY A 34 15.25 -0.58 -4.72
CA GLY A 34 15.32 -1.86 -3.99
C GLY A 34 15.53 -1.69 -2.48
N ASP A 35 15.37 -0.49 -1.93
CA ASP A 35 15.57 -0.26 -0.49
C ASP A 35 14.39 -0.80 0.32
N THR A 36 14.63 -1.85 1.09
CA THR A 36 13.66 -2.48 1.97
C THR A 36 13.71 -1.93 3.40
N SER A 37 14.48 -0.88 3.69
CA SER A 37 14.71 -0.41 5.07
C SER A 37 13.50 0.13 5.84
N ASN A 38 12.39 0.41 5.14
CA ASN A 38 11.13 0.84 5.78
C ASN A 38 10.20 -0.34 6.08
N PHE A 39 10.60 -1.56 5.72
CA PHE A 39 9.86 -2.79 5.98
C PHE A 39 10.56 -3.57 7.10
N ASP A 40 9.80 -4.38 7.81
CA ASP A 40 10.34 -5.31 8.79
C ASP A 40 10.94 -6.54 8.09
N ASP A 41 11.95 -7.16 8.72
CA ASP A 41 12.51 -8.41 8.25
C ASP A 41 11.61 -9.59 8.68
N TYR A 42 11.10 -10.33 7.70
CA TYR A 42 10.33 -11.57 7.90
C TYR A 42 11.17 -12.78 7.52
N GLU A 43 10.86 -13.96 8.08
CA GLU A 43 11.50 -15.21 7.67
C GLU A 43 11.21 -15.50 6.19
N GLU A 44 12.27 -15.75 5.41
CA GLU A 44 12.14 -16.10 4.00
C GLU A 44 11.78 -17.58 3.84
N GLU A 45 10.75 -17.87 3.04
CA GLU A 45 10.32 -19.23 2.68
C GLU A 45 10.43 -19.48 1.17
N ASP A 46 10.74 -20.72 0.78
CA ASP A 46 10.76 -21.13 -0.62
C ASP A 46 9.36 -21.04 -1.26
N ILE A 47 9.27 -20.40 -2.42
CA ILE A 47 8.05 -20.41 -3.24
C ILE A 47 7.92 -21.79 -3.93
N ARG A 48 7.02 -22.63 -3.41
CA ARG A 48 6.78 -23.98 -3.96
C ARG A 48 5.64 -23.98 -4.98
N VAL A 49 5.94 -24.42 -6.20
CA VAL A 49 4.94 -24.64 -7.26
C VAL A 49 4.61 -26.12 -7.34
N SER A 50 3.32 -26.47 -7.26
CA SER A 50 2.88 -27.87 -7.40
C SER A 50 3.05 -28.38 -8.82
N ILE A 51 3.42 -29.65 -8.97
CA ILE A 51 3.48 -30.33 -10.28
C ILE A 51 2.06 -30.47 -10.90
N THR A 52 1.02 -30.43 -10.07
CA THR A 52 -0.37 -30.54 -10.50
C THR A 52 -1.11 -29.22 -10.28
N GLU A 53 -2.03 -28.89 -11.19
CA GLU A 53 -2.94 -27.77 -11.00
C GLU A 53 -3.74 -27.92 -9.70
N LYS A 54 -3.90 -26.81 -8.97
CA LYS A 54 -4.70 -26.73 -7.75
C LYS A 54 -5.74 -25.64 -7.96
N CYS A 55 -6.99 -25.95 -7.61
CA CYS A 55 -8.08 -24.98 -7.54
C CYS A 55 -8.40 -24.25 -8.86
N GLY A 56 -8.17 -24.88 -10.02
CA GLY A 56 -8.36 -24.24 -11.33
C GLY A 56 -9.80 -23.78 -11.60
N LYS A 57 -10.81 -24.39 -10.96
CA LYS A 57 -12.20 -23.93 -11.09
C LYS A 57 -12.45 -22.65 -10.30
N GLU A 58 -11.97 -22.63 -9.06
CA GLU A 58 -12.11 -21.53 -8.11
C GLU A 58 -11.42 -20.26 -8.61
N PHE A 59 -10.30 -20.42 -9.32
CA PHE A 59 -9.50 -19.32 -9.87
C PHE A 59 -9.57 -19.20 -11.39
N SER A 60 -10.65 -19.66 -12.02
CA SER A 60 -10.78 -19.67 -13.48
C SER A 60 -10.84 -18.28 -14.16
N GLU A 61 -11.15 -17.24 -13.39
CA GLU A 61 -11.24 -15.84 -13.85
C GLU A 61 -10.27 -14.89 -13.11
N PHE A 62 -9.32 -15.44 -12.35
CA PHE A 62 -8.32 -14.64 -11.62
C PHE A 62 -7.35 -13.93 -12.57
#